data_AF-A0AAQ3LEL5-F1
#
_entry.id   AF-A0AAQ3LEL5-F1
#
_cell.length_a   1.000
_cell.length_b   1.000
_cell.length_c   1.000
_cell.angle_alpha   90.00
_cell.angle_beta   90.00
_cell.angle_gamma   90.00
#
_symmetry.space_group_name_H-M   'P 1'
#
loop_
_entity.id
_entity.type
_entity.pdbx_description
1 polymer ?
#
loop_
_entity_poly.entity_id
_entity_poly.type
_entity_poly.pdbx_seq_one_letter_code
_entity_poly.pdbx_strand_id
1 'polypeptide(L)'
;MTTTNQQQAVQGKQPEKISPEELQAMIAQYQAGEVIASRLPFTFPSGFKLTEVVPQCKLCRSEIRKQDFRGSWNQVLPDVVVIDGHGVCRPCRCITAFLFRVRGESPVVLESISDEGVWQQYTQDQTMWARIKRQLRLLTSRF
;
A
#
# COMPACT_ATOMS: atom_id res chain seq x y z
N MET A 1 -0.12 -18.85 -42.64
CA MET A 1 0.69 -19.10 -41.43
C MET A 1 -0.05 -18.47 -40.26
N THR A 2 -0.86 -19.28 -39.58
CA THR A 2 -1.82 -18.85 -38.56
C THR A 2 -1.21 -19.18 -37.20
N THR A 3 -0.71 -18.17 -36.49
CA THR A 3 -0.22 -18.32 -35.11
C THR A 3 -1.38 -18.15 -34.15
N THR A 4 -1.96 -19.27 -33.74
CA THR A 4 -2.92 -19.36 -32.63
C THR A 4 -2.18 -19.08 -31.32
N ASN A 5 -2.38 -17.88 -30.78
CA ASN A 5 -1.82 -17.48 -29.50
C ASN A 5 -2.65 -18.12 -28.38
N GLN A 6 -2.12 -19.17 -27.76
CA GLN A 6 -2.78 -19.88 -26.65
C GLN A 6 -2.77 -18.97 -25.42
N GLN A 7 -3.94 -18.43 -25.07
CA GLN A 7 -4.21 -17.90 -23.74
C GLN A 7 -4.18 -19.06 -22.75
N GLN A 8 -3.10 -19.18 -21.97
CA GLN A 8 -3.07 -20.05 -20.82
C GLN A 8 -4.00 -19.46 -19.76
N ALA A 9 -5.10 -20.18 -19.50
CA ALA A 9 -6.00 -19.90 -18.40
C ALA A 9 -5.23 -20.04 -17.08
N VAL A 10 -5.02 -18.92 -16.40
CA VAL A 10 -4.54 -18.92 -15.01
C VAL A 10 -5.65 -19.55 -14.16
N GLN A 11 -5.48 -20.83 -13.84
CA GLN A 11 -6.36 -21.55 -12.93
C GLN A 11 -6.31 -20.83 -11.57
N GLY A 12 -7.39 -20.13 -11.24
CA GLY A 12 -7.54 -19.43 -9.97
C GLY A 12 -7.40 -20.41 -8.82
N LYS A 13 -6.30 -20.32 -8.07
CA LYS A 13 -6.12 -21.00 -6.80
C LYS A 13 -7.31 -20.63 -5.90
N GLN A 14 -8.09 -21.61 -5.45
CA GLN A 14 -9.15 -21.34 -4.47
C GLN A 14 -8.50 -20.64 -3.27
N PRO A 15 -9.08 -19.54 -2.76
CA PRO A 15 -8.52 -18.86 -1.61
C PRO A 15 -8.50 -19.84 -0.45
N GLU A 16 -7.30 -20.13 0.05
CA GLU A 16 -7.07 -20.94 1.24
C GLU A 16 -7.93 -20.37 2.37
N LYS A 17 -8.75 -21.23 2.98
CA LYS A 17 -9.64 -20.80 4.07
C LYS A 17 -8.78 -20.45 5.27
N ILE A 18 -8.73 -19.16 5.59
CA ILE A 18 -8.10 -18.63 6.80
C ILE A 18 -8.68 -19.34 8.02
N SER A 19 -7.83 -19.79 8.93
CA SER A 19 -8.26 -20.43 10.17
C SER A 19 -9.03 -19.44 11.06
N PRO A 20 -9.92 -19.92 11.96
CA PRO A 20 -10.60 -19.05 12.91
C PRO A 20 -9.65 -18.21 13.78
N GLU A 21 -8.49 -18.78 14.13
CA GLU A 21 -7.46 -18.12 14.95
C GLU A 21 -6.81 -16.96 14.20
N GLU A 22 -6.42 -17.16 12.94
CA GLU A 22 -5.87 -16.11 12.08
C GLU A 22 -6.89 -14.99 11.84
N LEU A 23 -8.16 -15.33 11.60
CA LEU A 23 -9.22 -14.33 11.45
C LEU A 23 -9.37 -13.50 12.73
N GLN A 24 -9.34 -14.14 13.90
CA GLN A 24 -9.42 -13.45 15.18
C GLN A 24 -8.21 -12.55 15.42
N ALA A 25 -7.01 -12.98 15.02
CA ALA A 25 -5.80 -12.17 15.08
C ALA A 25 -5.90 -10.92 14.19
N MET A 26 -6.38 -11.06 12.95
CA MET A 26 -6.61 -9.93 12.04
C MET A 26 -7.63 -8.93 12.61
N ILE A 27 -8.71 -9.41 13.23
CA ILE A 27 -9.71 -8.56 13.88
C ILE A 27 -9.08 -7.78 15.05
N ALA A 28 -8.28 -8.45 15.88
CA ALA A 28 -7.59 -7.82 17.00
C ALA A 28 -6.61 -6.74 16.53
N GLN A 29 -5.82 -7.01 15.50
CA GLN A 29 -4.90 -6.05 14.89
C GLN A 29 -5.63 -4.84 14.29
N TYR A 30 -6.75 -5.07 13.60
CA TYR A 30 -7.60 -4.00 13.08
C TYR A 30 -8.15 -3.09 14.18
N GLN A 31 -8.62 -3.68 15.29
CA GLN A 31 -9.19 -2.94 16.42
C GLN A 31 -8.13 -2.13 17.18
N ALA A 32 -6.92 -2.67 17.32
CA ALA A 32 -5.79 -1.99 17.94
C ALA A 32 -5.20 -0.88 17.05
N GLY A 33 -5.39 -0.99 15.72
CA GLY A 33 -4.83 -0.08 14.73
C GLY A 33 -5.45 1.32 14.72
N GLU A 34 -4.61 2.30 14.40
CA GLU A 34 -5.02 3.68 14.14
C GLU A 34 -5.70 3.77 12.78
N VAL A 35 -6.57 4.75 12.58
CA VAL A 35 -7.06 5.07 11.23
C VAL A 35 -5.90 5.63 10.41
N ILE A 36 -5.48 4.92 9.34
CA ILE A 36 -4.28 5.30 8.55
C ILE A 36 -4.41 6.71 7.97
N ALA A 37 -5.63 7.11 7.60
CA ALA A 37 -5.89 8.46 7.08
C ALA A 37 -5.54 9.59 8.07
N SER A 38 -5.42 9.33 9.37
CA SER A 38 -5.00 10.33 10.37
C SER A 38 -3.52 10.72 10.25
N ARG A 39 -2.70 9.88 9.60
CA ARG A 39 -1.27 10.14 9.34
C ARG A 39 -1.03 10.88 8.03
N LEU A 40 -2.10 11.18 7.30
CA LEU A 40 -2.05 11.81 5.99
C LEU A 40 -2.57 13.26 6.06
N PRO A 41 -1.97 14.18 5.29
CA PRO A 41 -0.85 13.95 4.39
C PRO A 41 0.49 13.79 5.14
N PHE A 42 1.37 12.95 4.61
CA PHE A 42 2.72 12.75 5.13
C PHE A 42 3.75 13.30 4.15
N THR A 43 4.70 14.10 4.65
CA THR A 43 5.77 14.70 3.82
C THR A 43 7.10 14.02 4.14
N PHE A 44 7.70 13.39 3.14
CA PHE A 44 9.03 12.80 3.23
C PHE A 44 10.12 13.88 3.22
N PRO A 45 11.33 13.62 3.74
CA PRO A 45 12.48 14.53 3.63
C PRO A 45 12.79 14.97 2.19
N SER A 46 12.54 14.10 1.21
CA SER A 46 12.60 14.41 -0.22
C SER A 46 11.67 15.54 -0.69
N GLY A 47 10.68 15.93 0.12
CA GLY A 47 9.59 16.83 -0.24
C GLY A 47 8.43 16.16 -0.99
N PHE A 48 8.49 14.85 -1.23
CA PHE A 48 7.34 14.08 -1.70
C PHE A 48 6.25 14.06 -0.63
N LYS A 49 5.00 14.31 -1.05
CA LYS A 49 3.84 14.35 -0.16
C LYS A 49 2.91 13.19 -0.49
N LEU A 50 2.85 12.21 0.39
CA LEU A 50 1.85 11.15 0.32
C LEU A 50 0.54 11.70 0.87
N THR A 51 -0.43 11.93 -0.01
CA THR A 51 -1.71 12.57 0.35
C THR A 51 -2.81 11.58 0.63
N GLU A 52 -2.73 10.39 0.05
CA GLU A 52 -3.78 9.38 0.15
C GLU A 52 -3.23 7.96 0.04
N VAL A 53 -3.90 7.04 0.73
CA VAL A 53 -3.72 5.59 0.59
C VAL A 53 -5.13 5.01 0.49
N VAL A 54 -5.46 4.45 -0.68
CA VAL A 54 -6.81 3.96 -1.00
C VAL A 54 -6.75 2.44 -1.21
N PRO A 55 -6.88 1.63 -0.15
CA PRO A 55 -6.95 0.19 -0.32
C PRO A 55 -8.28 -0.22 -0.95
N GLN A 56 -8.25 -1.29 -1.73
CA GLN A 56 -9.42 -1.84 -2.40
C GLN A 56 -9.78 -3.21 -1.81
N CYS A 57 -11.07 -3.47 -1.68
CA CYS A 57 -11.57 -4.77 -1.27
C CYS A 57 -11.08 -5.87 -2.23
N LYS A 58 -10.53 -6.97 -1.69
CA LYS A 58 -10.07 -8.10 -2.51
C LYS A 58 -11.21 -8.78 -3.30
N LEU A 59 -12.44 -8.73 -2.79
CA LEU A 59 -13.60 -9.39 -3.40
C LEU A 59 -14.30 -8.50 -4.44
N CYS A 60 -14.73 -7.29 -4.06
CA CYS A 60 -15.51 -6.42 -4.96
C CYS A 60 -14.70 -5.31 -5.62
N ARG A 61 -13.40 -5.17 -5.31
CA ARG A 61 -12.50 -4.10 -5.80
C ARG A 61 -12.92 -2.67 -5.45
N SER A 62 -14.03 -2.48 -4.75
CA SER A 62 -14.45 -1.17 -4.26
C SER A 62 -13.46 -0.63 -3.22
N GLU A 63 -13.30 0.69 -3.21
CA GLU A 63 -12.46 1.38 -2.23
C GLU A 63 -12.96 1.12 -0.81
N ILE A 64 -12.02 0.87 0.10
CA ILE A 64 -12.28 0.75 1.52
C ILE A 64 -12.34 2.16 2.10
N ARG A 65 -13.39 2.45 2.87
CA ARG A 65 -13.59 3.77 3.48
C ARG A 65 -12.42 4.10 4.41
N LYS A 66 -12.03 5.38 4.46
CA LYS A 66 -10.89 5.85 5.26
C LYS A 66 -10.95 5.40 6.72
N GLN A 67 -12.12 5.47 7.35
CA GLN A 67 -12.34 5.04 8.75
C GLN A 67 -12.30 3.52 8.96
N ASP A 68 -12.47 2.75 7.89
CA ASP A 68 -12.50 1.29 7.88
C ASP A 68 -11.16 0.70 7.40
N PHE A 69 -10.12 1.54 7.23
CA PHE A 69 -8.75 1.13 6.99
C PHE A 69 -7.86 1.56 8.16
N ARG A 70 -7.38 0.57 8.93
CA ARG A 70 -6.67 0.78 10.18
C ARG A 70 -5.38 -0.02 10.24
N GLY A 71 -4.41 0.44 11.01
CA GLY A 71 -3.17 -0.29 11.14
C GLY A 71 -2.08 0.49 11.86
N SER A 72 -0.85 0.13 11.56
CA SER A 72 0.35 0.79 12.05
C SER A 72 1.02 1.59 10.93
N TRP A 73 1.62 2.71 11.34
CA TRP A 73 2.41 3.58 10.48
C TRP A 73 3.83 3.64 11.01
N ASN A 74 4.77 2.98 10.32
CA ASN A 74 6.14 2.85 10.79
C ASN A 74 7.09 3.52 9.82
N GLN A 75 7.74 4.60 10.24
CA GLN A 75 8.83 5.21 9.50
C GLN A 75 10.13 4.48 9.84
N VAL A 76 10.50 3.49 9.01
CA VAL A 76 11.65 2.61 9.25
C VAL A 76 12.98 3.24 8.83
N LEU A 77 12.94 4.17 7.87
CA LEU A 77 14.04 5.02 7.43
C LEU A 77 13.49 6.42 7.13
N PRO A 78 14.34 7.48 7.09
CA PRO A 78 13.87 8.84 6.81
C PRO A 78 12.97 8.93 5.58
N ASP A 79 13.33 8.24 4.49
CA ASP A 79 12.59 8.26 3.24
C ASP A 79 11.73 7.00 3.00
N VAL A 80 11.50 6.15 4.02
CA VAL A 80 10.72 4.91 3.88
C VAL A 80 9.68 4.78 4.99
N VAL A 81 8.41 4.66 4.57
CA VAL A 81 7.29 4.32 5.46
C VAL A 81 6.78 2.94 5.10
N VAL A 82 6.53 2.13 6.13
CA VAL A 82 5.81 0.87 6.04
C VAL A 82 4.45 1.04 6.68
N ILE A 83 3.40 0.68 5.95
CA ILE A 83 2.01 0.69 6.39
C ILE A 83 1.56 -0.77 6.44
N ASP A 84 1.39 -1.28 7.65
CA ASP A 84 0.79 -2.59 7.89
C ASP A 84 -0.63 -2.35 8.39
N GLY A 85 -1.61 -2.70 7.56
CA GLY A 85 -2.99 -2.31 7.78
C GLY A 85 -4.00 -3.37 7.39
N HIS A 86 -5.18 -3.24 7.97
CA HIS A 86 -6.34 -4.08 7.76
C HIS A 86 -7.50 -3.20 7.30
N GLY A 87 -8.14 -3.61 6.21
CA GLY A 87 -9.30 -2.93 5.65
C GLY A 87 -10.56 -3.78 5.79
N VAL A 88 -11.65 -3.18 6.26
CA VAL A 88 -12.96 -3.84 6.37
C VAL A 88 -13.88 -3.38 5.24
N CYS A 89 -14.31 -4.33 4.40
CA CYS A 89 -15.34 -4.08 3.41
C CYS A 89 -16.71 -4.45 3.98
N ARG A 90 -17.53 -3.44 4.29
CA ARG A 90 -18.88 -3.67 4.86
C ARG A 90 -19.82 -4.44 3.91
N PRO A 91 -19.89 -4.12 2.60
CA PRO A 91 -20.72 -4.88 1.67
C PRO A 91 -20.34 -6.37 1.58
N CYS A 92 -19.05 -6.67 1.45
CA CYS A 92 -18.56 -8.05 1.33
C CYS A 92 -18.42 -8.77 2.67
N ARG A 93 -18.54 -8.05 3.79
CA ARG A 93 -18.32 -8.55 5.16
C ARG A 93 -16.98 -9.28 5.32
N CYS A 94 -15.94 -8.76 4.68
CA CYS A 94 -14.59 -9.33 4.73
C CYS A 94 -13.59 -8.33 5.31
N ILE A 95 -12.54 -8.86 5.91
CA ILE A 95 -11.34 -8.15 6.32
C ILE A 95 -10.20 -8.53 5.39
N THR A 96 -9.36 -7.57 5.01
CA THR A 96 -8.21 -7.79 4.11
C THR A 96 -6.98 -7.16 4.73
N ALA A 97 -5.90 -7.93 4.85
CA ALA A 97 -4.59 -7.41 5.25
C ALA A 97 -3.91 -6.75 4.05
N PHE A 98 -3.19 -5.67 4.33
CA PHE A 98 -2.41 -4.90 3.38
C PHE A 98 -1.05 -4.60 4.00
N LEU A 99 0.01 -4.85 3.23
CA LEU A 99 1.34 -4.40 3.57
C LEU A 99 1.85 -3.52 2.43
N PHE A 100 1.97 -2.22 2.72
CA PHE A 100 2.53 -1.24 1.79
C PHE A 100 3.88 -0.75 2.27
N ARG A 101 4.80 -0.54 1.33
CA ARG A 101 6.06 0.16 1.56
C ARG A 101 6.15 1.31 0.58
N VAL A 102 6.28 2.53 1.09
CA VAL A 102 6.42 3.74 0.28
C VAL A 102 7.82 4.31 0.49
N ARG A 103 8.59 4.36 -0.59
CA ARG A 103 9.87 5.07 -0.66
C ARG A 103 9.64 6.45 -1.27
N GLY A 104 9.81 7.48 -0.46
CA GLY A 104 9.70 8.87 -0.87
C GLY A 104 10.91 9.38 -1.65
N GLU A 105 11.92 8.55 -1.92
CA GLU A 105 13.05 8.93 -2.76
C GLU A 105 12.68 9.00 -4.26
N SER A 106 13.66 9.24 -5.13
CA SER A 106 13.44 9.42 -6.57
C SER A 106 14.07 8.23 -7.27
N PRO A 107 13.31 7.43 -8.02
CA PRO A 107 11.87 7.58 -8.25
C PRO A 107 11.05 7.23 -7.00
N VAL A 108 9.83 7.75 -6.91
CA VAL A 108 8.89 7.35 -5.85
C VAL A 108 8.48 5.91 -6.13
N VAL A 109 8.61 5.06 -5.13
CA VAL A 109 8.29 3.64 -5.26
C VAL A 109 7.26 3.26 -4.22
N LEU A 110 6.12 2.74 -4.68
CA LEU A 110 5.15 2.02 -3.86
C LEU A 110 5.36 0.53 -4.09
N GLU A 111 5.48 -0.23 -3.02
CA GLU A 111 5.44 -1.68 -3.07
C GLU A 111 4.30 -2.22 -2.24
N SER A 112 3.68 -3.30 -2.71
CA SER A 112 2.66 -4.05 -1.99
C SER A 112 2.93 -5.54 -2.10
N ILE A 113 2.57 -6.31 -1.08
CA ILE A 113 2.60 -7.77 -1.17
C ILE A 113 1.35 -8.27 -1.90
N SER A 114 1.53 -9.15 -2.90
CA SER A 114 0.43 -9.84 -3.56
C SER A 114 -0.11 -10.97 -2.68
N ASP A 115 -1.26 -11.53 -3.07
CA ASP A 115 -1.83 -12.72 -2.43
C ASP A 115 -0.93 -13.97 -2.51
N GLU A 116 0.08 -13.96 -3.39
CA GLU A 116 1.06 -15.03 -3.55
C GLU A 116 2.33 -14.79 -2.72
N GLY A 117 2.35 -13.74 -1.90
CA GLY A 117 3.52 -13.37 -1.11
C GLY A 117 4.63 -12.67 -1.92
N VAL A 118 4.32 -12.23 -3.15
CA VAL A 118 5.29 -11.59 -4.04
C VAL A 118 5.19 -10.07 -3.90
N TRP A 119 6.33 -9.41 -3.71
CA TRP A 119 6.38 -7.95 -3.74
C TRP A 119 6.14 -7.43 -5.16
N GLN A 120 5.09 -6.62 -5.30
CA GLN A 120 4.79 -5.87 -6.51
C GLN A 120 5.29 -4.44 -6.35
N GLN A 121 5.96 -3.92 -7.38
CA GLN A 121 6.52 -2.58 -7.37
C GLN A 121 5.79 -1.69 -8.39
N TYR A 122 5.38 -0.51 -7.93
CA TYR A 122 4.79 0.56 -8.72
C TYR A 122 5.69 1.78 -8.61
N THR A 123 6.30 2.16 -9.73
CA THR A 123 7.18 3.32 -9.81
C THR A 123 6.41 4.48 -10.42
N GLN A 124 6.40 5.63 -9.76
CA GLN A 124 5.88 6.86 -10.35
C GLN A 124 7.06 7.76 -10.72
N ASP A 125 7.28 7.95 -12.02
CA ASP A 125 8.33 8.83 -12.50
C ASP A 125 8.02 10.28 -12.14
N GLN A 126 8.89 10.85 -11.32
CA GLN A 126 8.91 12.28 -11.05
C GLN A 126 9.52 12.99 -12.26
N THR A 127 8.83 13.97 -12.83
CA THR A 127 9.35 14.77 -13.95
C THR A 127 10.70 15.41 -13.60
N MET A 128 11.59 15.63 -14.57
CA MET A 128 12.95 16.18 -14.33
C MET A 128 12.96 17.45 -13.46
N TRP A 129 11.94 18.30 -13.59
CA TRP A 129 11.78 19.51 -12.79
C TRP A 129 11.53 19.24 -11.29
N ALA A 130 10.88 18.14 -10.94
CA ALA A 130 10.69 17.73 -9.55
C ALA A 130 12.02 17.25 -8.93
N ARG A 131 12.91 16.64 -9.73
CA ARG A 131 14.25 16.20 -9.28
C ARG A 131 15.14 17.40 -8.92
N ILE A 132 15.12 18.45 -9.74
CA ILE A 132 15.90 19.68 -9.51
C ILE A 132 15.40 20.44 -8.27
N LYS A 133 14.08 20.63 -8.12
CA LYS A 133 13.49 21.30 -6.94
C LYS A 133 13.82 20.57 -5.64
N ARG A 134 13.90 19.23 -5.66
CA ARG A 134 14.25 18.43 -4.49
C ARG A 134 15.71 18.63 -4.05
N GLN A 135 16.66 18.59 -4.98
CA GLN A 135 18.07 18.78 -4.62
C GLN A 135 18.31 20.15 -3.98
N LEU A 136 17.65 21.19 -4.48
CA LEU A 136 17.71 22.52 -3.87
C LEU A 136 17.14 22.53 -2.44
N ARG A 137 16.01 21.85 -2.18
CA ARG A 137 15.43 21.77 -0.82
C ARG A 137 16.33 21.04 0.18
N LEU A 138 16.95 19.94 -0.22
CA LEU A 138 17.85 19.15 0.64
C LEU A 138 19.12 19.93 1.01
N LEU A 139 19.60 20.82 0.13
CA LEU A 139 20.72 21.69 0.42
C LEU A 139 20.33 22.84 1.36
N THR A 140 19.10 23.34 1.27
CA THR A 140 18.61 24.41 2.14
C THR A 140 18.11 23.92 3.51
N SER A 141 17.74 22.64 3.67
CA SER A 141 17.32 22.09 4.96
C SER A 141 18.48 21.71 5.89
N ARG A 142 19.72 21.97 5.47
CA ARG A 142 20.96 21.77 6.24
C ARG A 142 21.55 23.07 6.81
N PHE A 143 20.82 24.18 6.70
CA PHE A 143 21.14 25.49 7.29
C PHE A 143 20.02 25.96 8.18
#